data_AF-A0AAU4F6P5-F1
#
_entry.id   AF-A0AAU4F6P5-F1
#
_cell.length_a   1.000
_cell.length_b   1.000
_cell.length_c   1.000
_cell.angle_alpha   90.00
_cell.angle_beta   90.00
_cell.angle_gamma   90.00
#
_symmetry.space_group_name_H-M   'P 1'
#
loop_
_entity.id
_entity.type
_entity.pdbx_description
1 polymer ?
#
loop_
_entity_poly.entity_id
_entity_poly.type
_entity_poly.pdbx_seq_one_letter_code
_entity_poly.pdbx_strand_id
1 'polypeptide(L)'
;MSRRSVFVALTAVTALLAPTAVAAAATPGVDPATVDLTLNAGQSTTVTKHVTTSAVPPNPDLVLLADTTGSMGAAIGNVRANADTITGDVLAAQPTAQFGVAEYKDFGDPFAFRVNTGITGDQAAVQAGTNQWVASGGGDGPEADLNALYELATGAVTFRPDGTRIVAWFGDAPSHDPSGGHDLAQTIAALKAANIRVVAVNVGALDLDGQASAITSATGGVLLNNVPSSAVSQAILDGIQSIEVTVAPHVTTCDPQLTVTNAPASVKVPSGDVATFTETVAAAANAAPGTYHCTVDYLVDGVSRGYVETTTVRVLGLSINDVTVAEGSGGAPVPATFTVSLLGGASPNPVTVHYATANGTATAPADYAAASGDVTFAPGETTKPVTVLVNPDTVDEPDETFTVTLSAPVGAGLVDPTGIGTITDDDRDGAFSCTGTAANVIGITAGVANPANLPCADDSQTVLGATLNAGLIKVETKALTASTDVTPDNQSAAPAAGDHAQATAKIDKTVISTLGLTIELGVIQSQASATCQPATGGLAPVLAGSSNIASLKINGLAVTVGSAPLTIPLVIGSLKLNGQTVVNGVVKQQAVALDTALAKIVLAESQADVHGTNAHPAGNPCRR
;
A
#
# COMPACT_ATOMS: atom_id res chain seq x y z
N MET A 1 73.84 -28.82 -21.79
CA MET A 1 72.92 -29.65 -22.61
C MET A 1 72.42 -30.80 -21.75
N SER A 2 71.29 -30.62 -21.06
CA SER A 2 70.75 -31.61 -20.12
C SER A 2 69.70 -32.46 -20.81
N ARG A 3 69.96 -33.78 -20.93
CA ARG A 3 69.00 -34.78 -21.42
C ARG A 3 68.25 -35.39 -20.24
N ARG A 4 66.93 -35.42 -20.42
CA ARG A 4 65.88 -35.95 -19.54
C ARG A 4 66.03 -37.46 -19.27
N SER A 5 65.70 -37.88 -18.06
CA SER A 5 65.20 -39.22 -17.75
C SER A 5 63.81 -39.09 -17.12
N VAL A 6 62.83 -39.74 -17.75
CA VAL A 6 61.42 -39.77 -17.35
C VAL A 6 61.23 -40.90 -16.34
N PHE A 7 60.72 -40.58 -15.15
CA PHE A 7 60.16 -41.56 -14.21
C PHE A 7 58.65 -41.58 -14.39
N VAL A 8 58.10 -42.74 -14.76
CA VAL A 8 56.65 -42.99 -14.79
C VAL A 8 56.22 -43.38 -13.37
N ALA A 9 55.49 -42.50 -12.69
CA ALA A 9 54.83 -42.79 -11.43
C ALA A 9 53.44 -43.37 -11.73
N LEU A 10 53.23 -44.63 -11.35
CA LEU A 10 51.95 -45.32 -11.41
C LEU A 10 51.12 -44.90 -10.19
N THR A 11 50.21 -43.93 -10.35
CA THR A 11 49.25 -43.55 -9.30
C THR A 11 48.07 -44.53 -9.32
N ALA A 12 47.99 -45.39 -8.31
CA ALA A 12 46.80 -46.16 -8.01
C ALA A 12 45.68 -45.20 -7.57
N VAL A 13 44.61 -45.10 -8.35
CA VAL A 13 43.39 -44.39 -7.97
C VAL A 13 42.58 -45.35 -7.10
N THR A 14 42.71 -45.23 -5.79
CA THR A 14 41.74 -45.78 -4.84
C THR A 14 40.49 -44.89 -4.88
N ALA A 15 39.45 -45.36 -5.57
CA ALA A 15 38.12 -44.77 -5.47
C ALA A 15 37.59 -44.98 -4.05
N LEU A 16 37.66 -43.95 -3.20
CA LEU A 16 36.85 -43.90 -2.00
C LEU A 16 35.40 -43.69 -2.44
N LEU A 17 34.59 -44.75 -2.35
CA LEU A 17 33.14 -44.64 -2.31
C LEU A 17 32.79 -43.90 -1.01
N ALA A 18 32.45 -42.61 -1.13
CA ALA A 18 31.79 -41.90 -0.05
C ALA A 18 30.43 -42.59 0.18
N PRO A 19 30.04 -42.88 1.44
CA PRO A 19 28.70 -43.37 1.71
C PRO A 19 27.72 -42.29 1.25
N THR A 20 26.80 -42.67 0.36
CA THR A 20 25.63 -41.86 0.06
C THR A 20 24.92 -41.59 1.38
N ALA A 21 24.91 -40.33 1.82
CA ALA A 21 24.10 -39.93 2.95
C ALA A 21 22.65 -40.30 2.62
N VAL A 22 22.11 -41.27 3.34
CA VAL A 22 20.67 -41.53 3.35
C VAL A 22 20.04 -40.21 3.78
N ALA A 23 19.22 -39.61 2.92
CA ALA A 23 18.50 -38.39 3.27
C ALA A 23 17.77 -38.66 4.60
N ALA A 24 18.00 -37.81 5.60
CA ALA A 24 17.25 -37.87 6.84
C ALA A 24 15.75 -37.82 6.50
N ALA A 25 14.96 -38.74 7.06
CA ALA A 25 13.52 -38.76 6.85
C ALA A 25 12.94 -37.36 7.13
N ALA A 26 12.16 -36.83 6.18
CA ALA A 26 11.57 -35.50 6.32
C ALA A 26 10.66 -35.47 7.56
N THR A 27 10.79 -34.42 8.38
CA THR A 27 9.92 -34.23 9.54
C THR A 27 8.46 -34.10 9.10
N PRO A 28 7.50 -34.75 9.78
CA PRO A 28 6.09 -34.61 9.46
C PRO A 28 5.65 -33.15 9.51
N GLY A 29 4.92 -32.70 8.49
CA GLY A 29 4.56 -31.30 8.33
C GLY A 29 4.02 -30.98 6.95
N VAL A 30 3.62 -29.73 6.74
CA VAL A 30 3.24 -29.17 5.44
C VAL A 30 4.40 -28.32 4.93
N ASP A 31 4.76 -28.48 3.66
CA ASP A 31 5.75 -27.66 2.99
C ASP A 31 5.21 -27.08 1.67
N PRO A 32 5.26 -25.74 1.48
CA PRO A 32 5.57 -24.74 2.49
C PRO A 32 4.40 -24.54 3.48
N ALA A 33 4.71 -24.43 4.77
CA ALA A 33 3.73 -24.13 5.84
C ALA A 33 3.27 -22.66 5.85
N THR A 34 4.02 -21.77 5.20
CA THR A 34 3.68 -20.36 5.06
C THR A 34 3.85 -19.93 3.62
N VAL A 35 2.85 -19.25 3.08
CA VAL A 35 2.83 -18.72 1.72
C VAL A 35 2.59 -17.22 1.77
N ASP A 36 3.50 -16.43 1.21
CA ASP A 36 3.37 -14.98 1.05
C ASP A 36 3.32 -14.63 -0.43
N LEU A 37 2.21 -14.04 -0.87
CA LEU A 37 1.95 -13.70 -2.27
C LEU A 37 1.58 -12.23 -2.43
N THR A 38 1.85 -11.69 -3.61
CA THR A 38 1.30 -10.41 -4.07
C THR A 38 0.52 -10.69 -5.35
N LEU A 39 -0.78 -10.42 -5.33
CA LEU A 39 -1.69 -10.68 -6.46
C LEU A 39 -2.48 -9.40 -6.78
N ASN A 40 -2.74 -9.16 -8.06
CA ASN A 40 -3.71 -8.15 -8.46
C ASN A 40 -5.14 -8.65 -8.20
N ALA A 41 -6.09 -7.73 -8.08
CA ALA A 41 -7.51 -8.10 -8.01
C ALA A 41 -7.91 -8.96 -9.23
N GLY A 42 -8.54 -10.11 -8.99
CA GLY A 42 -8.93 -11.09 -10.01
C GLY A 42 -7.81 -12.03 -10.47
N GLN A 43 -6.59 -11.89 -9.97
CA GLN A 43 -5.48 -12.79 -10.30
C GLN A 43 -5.51 -14.05 -9.44
N SER A 44 -5.03 -15.16 -10.01
CA SER A 44 -4.75 -16.40 -9.30
C SER A 44 -3.33 -16.89 -9.55
N THR A 45 -2.81 -17.71 -8.64
CA THR A 45 -1.57 -18.46 -8.81
C THR A 45 -1.69 -19.84 -8.18
N THR A 46 -0.74 -20.72 -8.46
CA THR A 46 -0.69 -22.07 -7.89
C THR A 46 0.56 -22.28 -7.04
N VAL A 47 0.42 -23.03 -5.95
CA VAL A 47 1.52 -23.45 -5.08
C VAL A 47 1.47 -24.97 -4.93
N THR A 48 2.60 -25.65 -5.13
CA THR A 48 2.69 -27.09 -4.84
C THR A 48 2.87 -27.30 -3.34
N LYS A 49 2.10 -28.23 -2.79
CA LYS A 49 2.07 -28.56 -1.37
C LYS A 49 2.48 -30.00 -1.15
N HIS A 50 3.44 -30.20 -0.27
CA HIS A 50 3.89 -31.52 0.18
C HIS A 50 3.52 -31.68 1.66
N VAL A 51 2.69 -32.69 1.96
CA VAL A 51 2.30 -33.02 3.32
C VAL A 51 2.97 -34.34 3.68
N THR A 52 4.02 -34.26 4.48
CA THR A 52 4.74 -35.43 5.00
C THR A 52 3.99 -35.96 6.22
N THR A 53 3.48 -37.17 6.14
CA THR A 53 2.76 -37.83 7.24
C THR A 53 3.73 -38.40 8.27
N SER A 54 3.26 -38.70 9.48
CA SER A 54 4.09 -39.41 10.48
C SER A 54 4.31 -40.86 10.06
N ALA A 55 5.49 -41.42 10.33
CA ALA A 55 5.86 -42.80 10.01
C ALA A 55 4.93 -43.84 10.66
N VAL A 56 4.24 -43.48 11.74
CA VAL A 56 3.23 -44.32 12.37
C VAL A 56 1.90 -43.56 12.35
N PRO A 57 0.77 -44.24 12.06
CA PRO A 57 -0.55 -43.62 12.11
C PRO A 57 -0.80 -42.88 13.43
N PRO A 58 -1.48 -41.73 13.41
CA PRO A 58 -1.57 -40.86 14.56
C PRO A 58 -2.35 -41.49 15.74
N ASN A 59 -1.85 -41.25 16.96
CA ASN A 59 -2.45 -41.70 18.22
C ASN A 59 -2.80 -43.22 18.22
N PRO A 60 -1.85 -44.13 17.98
CA PRO A 60 -2.16 -45.53 17.75
C PRO A 60 -2.48 -46.28 19.06
N ASP A 61 -3.44 -47.20 18.98
CA ASP A 61 -3.66 -48.29 19.93
C ASP A 61 -3.28 -49.61 19.24
N LEU A 62 -2.12 -50.14 19.58
CA LEU A 62 -1.53 -51.31 18.93
C LEU A 62 -1.68 -52.56 19.80
N VAL A 63 -2.47 -53.53 19.35
CA VAL A 63 -2.52 -54.86 19.97
C VAL A 63 -1.54 -55.79 19.27
N LEU A 64 -0.58 -56.34 20.02
CA LEU A 64 0.22 -57.46 19.56
C LEU A 64 -0.57 -58.75 19.80
N LEU A 65 -0.94 -59.44 18.71
CA LEU A 65 -1.69 -60.69 18.72
C LEU A 65 -0.82 -61.84 18.22
N ALA A 66 -0.47 -62.75 19.13
CA ALA A 66 0.40 -63.87 18.83
C ALA A 66 -0.39 -65.18 18.68
N ASP A 67 -0.09 -65.92 17.61
CA ASP A 67 -0.21 -67.37 17.63
C ASP A 67 0.77 -67.94 18.66
N THR A 68 0.25 -68.67 19.64
CA THR A 68 1.10 -69.31 20.66
C THR A 68 1.13 -70.83 20.57
N THR A 69 0.81 -71.41 19.43
CA THR A 69 0.89 -72.85 19.20
C THR A 69 2.33 -73.36 19.16
N GLY A 70 2.51 -74.69 19.17
CA GLY A 70 3.81 -75.32 19.33
C GLY A 70 4.87 -74.92 18.29
N SER A 71 4.45 -74.62 17.06
CA SER A 71 5.33 -74.23 15.94
C SER A 71 5.96 -72.84 16.11
N MET A 72 5.31 -71.95 16.85
CA MET A 72 5.63 -70.52 16.91
C MET A 72 6.79 -70.13 17.84
N GLY A 73 7.48 -71.09 18.45
CA GLY A 73 8.49 -70.84 19.50
C GLY A 73 9.58 -69.83 19.13
N ALA A 74 10.12 -69.88 17.90
CA ALA A 74 11.15 -68.96 17.45
C ALA A 74 10.61 -67.55 17.18
N ALA A 75 9.40 -67.44 16.61
CA ALA A 75 8.73 -66.18 16.31
C ALA A 75 8.33 -65.44 17.60
N ILE A 76 7.73 -66.15 18.55
CA ILE A 76 7.41 -65.64 19.89
C ILE A 76 8.69 -65.22 20.62
N GLY A 77 9.76 -66.01 20.50
CA GLY A 77 11.08 -65.66 21.05
C GLY A 77 11.61 -64.33 20.50
N ASN A 78 11.47 -64.10 19.19
CA ASN A 78 11.85 -62.85 18.55
C ASN A 78 11.03 -61.66 19.08
N VAL A 79 9.69 -61.76 19.10
CA VAL A 79 8.84 -60.65 19.55
C VAL A 79 9.05 -60.34 21.04
N ARG A 80 9.15 -61.35 21.91
CA ARG A 80 9.44 -61.13 23.35
C ARG A 80 10.75 -60.40 23.58
N ALA A 81 11.80 -60.74 22.82
CA ALA A 81 13.12 -60.12 22.96
C ALA A 81 13.17 -58.67 22.46
N ASN A 82 12.19 -58.25 21.64
CA ASN A 82 12.18 -56.94 20.97
C ASN A 82 10.89 -56.14 21.26
N ALA A 83 10.07 -56.52 22.23
CA ALA A 83 8.81 -55.81 22.51
C ALA A 83 9.06 -54.36 22.99
N ASP A 84 10.11 -54.14 23.77
CA ASP A 84 10.58 -52.79 24.12
C ASP A 84 11.00 -51.97 22.89
N THR A 85 11.65 -52.59 21.91
CA THR A 85 12.01 -51.92 20.65
C THR A 85 10.79 -51.56 19.82
N ILE A 86 9.84 -52.49 19.64
CA ILE A 86 8.60 -52.24 18.90
C ILE A 86 7.84 -51.07 19.52
N THR A 87 7.65 -51.10 20.85
CA THR A 87 6.91 -50.04 21.54
C THR A 87 7.67 -48.72 21.54
N GLY A 88 9.00 -48.76 21.69
CA GLY A 88 9.87 -47.58 21.67
C GLY A 88 9.86 -46.85 20.32
N ASP A 89 9.97 -47.58 19.21
CA ASP A 89 9.95 -46.99 17.86
C ASP A 89 8.58 -46.38 17.52
N VAL A 90 7.50 -47.05 17.93
CA VAL A 90 6.14 -46.52 17.81
C VAL A 90 5.96 -45.25 18.64
N LEU A 91 6.44 -45.23 19.89
CA LEU A 91 6.37 -44.05 20.77
C LEU A 91 7.24 -42.89 20.28
N ALA A 92 8.36 -43.18 19.63
CA ALA A 92 9.23 -42.15 19.05
C ALA A 92 8.50 -41.38 17.93
N ALA A 93 7.70 -42.06 17.11
CA ALA A 93 6.87 -41.43 16.09
C ALA A 93 5.55 -40.86 16.64
N GLN A 94 4.98 -41.50 17.67
CA GLN A 94 3.68 -41.19 18.26
C GLN A 94 3.74 -41.27 19.80
N PRO A 95 4.11 -40.18 20.50
CA PRO A 95 4.32 -40.21 21.94
C PRO A 95 3.09 -40.58 22.79
N THR A 96 1.89 -40.52 22.21
CA THR A 96 0.64 -40.91 22.86
C THR A 96 0.22 -42.34 22.54
N ALA A 97 1.05 -43.15 21.89
CA ALA A 97 0.76 -44.53 21.57
C ALA A 97 0.44 -45.36 22.82
N GLN A 98 -0.51 -46.27 22.70
CA GLN A 98 -0.83 -47.28 23.72
C GLN A 98 -0.82 -48.67 23.09
N PHE A 99 -0.65 -49.69 23.93
CA PHE A 99 -0.38 -51.04 23.48
C PHE A 99 -1.18 -52.08 24.28
N GLY A 100 -1.61 -53.14 23.61
CA GLY A 100 -2.19 -54.32 24.22
C GLY A 100 -1.46 -55.59 23.80
N VAL A 101 -1.65 -56.66 24.55
CA VAL A 101 -1.05 -57.96 24.27
C VAL A 101 -2.12 -59.04 24.41
N ALA A 102 -2.29 -59.84 23.38
CA ALA A 102 -3.20 -60.96 23.34
C ALA A 102 -2.58 -62.16 22.63
N GLU A 103 -3.18 -63.33 22.84
CA GLU A 103 -2.75 -64.56 22.17
C GLU A 103 -3.94 -65.47 21.86
N TYR A 104 -3.71 -66.36 20.90
CA TYR A 104 -4.63 -67.41 20.52
C TYR A 104 -3.90 -68.73 20.29
N LYS A 105 -4.68 -69.81 20.33
CA LYS A 105 -4.27 -71.19 20.05
C LYS A 105 -5.40 -71.88 19.28
N ASP A 106 -5.61 -73.18 19.46
CA ASP A 106 -6.72 -73.92 18.87
C ASP A 106 -7.88 -74.17 19.87
N PHE A 107 -9.05 -74.52 19.33
CA PHE A 107 -10.18 -75.04 20.07
C PHE A 107 -9.89 -76.46 20.59
N GLY A 108 -9.53 -76.55 21.87
CA GLY A 108 -9.12 -77.81 22.51
C GLY A 108 -7.91 -77.61 23.43
N ASP A 109 -7.19 -76.53 23.22
CA ASP A 109 -6.19 -76.01 24.15
C ASP A 109 -6.85 -75.38 25.40
N PRO A 110 -6.07 -75.08 26.46
CA PRO A 110 -6.60 -74.48 27.69
C PRO A 110 -7.35 -73.15 27.48
N PHE A 111 -7.13 -72.48 26.35
CA PHE A 111 -7.89 -71.34 25.86
C PHE A 111 -7.73 -71.25 24.34
N ALA A 112 -8.78 -70.82 23.64
CA ALA A 112 -8.69 -70.47 22.22
C ALA A 112 -8.19 -69.03 22.02
N PHE A 113 -8.54 -68.11 22.94
CA PHE A 113 -8.11 -66.72 22.94
C PHE A 113 -8.00 -66.19 24.38
N ARG A 114 -7.02 -65.31 24.64
CA ARG A 114 -6.96 -64.52 25.88
C ARG A 114 -6.22 -63.20 25.69
N VAL A 115 -6.57 -62.23 26.52
CA VAL A 115 -5.85 -60.95 26.67
C VAL A 115 -4.86 -61.06 27.82
N ASN A 116 -3.57 -60.88 27.53
CA ASN A 116 -2.50 -60.87 28.52
C ASN A 116 -2.35 -59.49 29.19
N THR A 117 -2.59 -58.43 28.42
CA THR A 117 -2.50 -57.04 28.88
C THR A 117 -3.46 -56.19 28.06
N GLY A 118 -4.38 -55.49 28.74
CA GLY A 118 -5.26 -54.52 28.10
C GLY A 118 -4.49 -53.30 27.59
N ILE A 119 -5.14 -52.44 26.80
CA ILE A 119 -4.52 -51.22 26.26
C ILE A 119 -3.93 -50.36 27.39
N THR A 120 -2.62 -50.09 27.30
CA THR A 120 -1.85 -49.31 28.29
C THR A 120 -0.69 -48.56 27.66
N GLY A 121 -0.29 -47.44 28.25
CA GLY A 121 0.96 -46.72 27.93
C GLY A 121 2.17 -47.23 28.73
N ASP A 122 1.99 -48.19 29.62
CA ASP A 122 3.07 -48.76 30.44
C ASP A 122 3.83 -49.86 29.67
N GLN A 123 5.00 -49.51 29.12
CA GLN A 123 5.85 -50.45 28.38
C GLN A 123 6.26 -51.67 29.20
N ALA A 124 6.45 -51.54 30.52
CA ALA A 124 6.81 -52.66 31.37
C ALA A 124 5.65 -53.67 31.49
N ALA A 125 4.41 -53.18 31.52
CA ALA A 125 3.22 -54.03 31.49
C ALA A 125 3.08 -54.75 30.14
N VAL A 126 3.39 -54.09 29.02
CA VAL A 126 3.40 -54.69 27.68
C VAL A 126 4.46 -55.79 27.59
N GLN A 127 5.69 -55.52 28.04
CA GLN A 127 6.75 -56.53 28.10
C GLN A 127 6.38 -57.70 29.02
N ALA A 128 5.76 -57.43 30.18
CA ALA A 128 5.25 -58.48 31.06
C ALA A 128 4.14 -59.31 30.41
N GLY A 129 3.26 -58.69 29.62
CA GLY A 129 2.24 -59.37 28.81
C GLY A 129 2.84 -60.31 27.78
N THR A 130 3.77 -59.82 26.95
CA THR A 130 4.42 -60.66 25.92
C THR A 130 5.23 -61.81 26.53
N ASN A 131 5.83 -61.60 27.71
CA ASN A 131 6.56 -62.65 28.44
C ASN A 131 5.67 -63.82 28.90
N GLN A 132 4.34 -63.66 28.93
CA GLN A 132 3.40 -64.75 29.25
C GLN A 132 3.18 -65.71 28.07
N TRP A 133 3.56 -65.33 26.86
CA TRP A 133 3.42 -66.19 25.68
C TRP A 133 4.32 -67.42 25.78
N VAL A 134 3.71 -68.60 25.61
CA VAL A 134 4.40 -69.90 25.63
C VAL A 134 3.90 -70.72 24.45
N ALA A 135 4.83 -71.08 23.55
CA ALA A 135 4.60 -72.00 22.45
C ALA A 135 4.21 -73.38 22.99
N SER A 136 2.96 -73.77 22.81
CA SER A 136 2.40 -75.05 23.24
C SER A 136 1.05 -75.29 22.59
N GLY A 137 0.55 -76.53 22.57
CA GLY A 137 -0.75 -76.80 21.96
C GLY A 137 -0.70 -76.76 20.43
N GLY A 138 -1.87 -76.59 19.79
CA GLY A 138 -2.02 -76.60 18.33
C GLY A 138 -1.90 -78.00 17.71
N GLY A 139 -2.53 -79.01 18.32
CA GLY A 139 -2.36 -80.42 17.98
C GLY A 139 -2.62 -80.79 16.50
N ASP A 140 -3.40 -79.97 15.80
CA ASP A 140 -3.66 -79.94 14.36
C ASP A 140 -3.92 -78.49 13.92
N GLY A 141 -3.69 -78.18 12.65
CA GLY A 141 -4.19 -76.95 12.03
C GLY A 141 -5.50 -77.24 11.29
N PRO A 142 -6.44 -76.29 11.13
CA PRO A 142 -6.35 -74.84 11.41
C PRO A 142 -6.37 -74.38 12.89
N GLU A 143 -6.13 -73.09 13.16
CA GLU A 143 -6.07 -72.46 14.51
C GLU A 143 -7.27 -71.51 14.78
N ALA A 144 -7.33 -70.83 15.94
CA ALA A 144 -8.46 -69.95 16.33
C ALA A 144 -8.27 -68.43 16.08
N ASP A 145 -7.45 -68.03 15.11
CA ASP A 145 -7.14 -66.63 14.77
C ASP A 145 -8.37 -65.78 14.40
N LEU A 146 -9.32 -66.29 13.61
CA LEU A 146 -10.57 -65.58 13.31
C LEU A 146 -11.39 -65.30 14.58
N ASN A 147 -11.36 -66.21 15.57
CA ASN A 147 -11.95 -65.98 16.88
C ASN A 147 -11.24 -64.87 17.65
N ALA A 148 -9.92 -64.88 17.67
CA ALA A 148 -9.15 -63.84 18.35
C ALA A 148 -9.39 -62.43 17.77
N LEU A 149 -9.39 -62.31 16.44
CA LEU A 149 -9.65 -61.04 15.75
C LEU A 149 -11.08 -60.54 15.98
N TYR A 150 -12.06 -61.44 15.96
CA TYR A 150 -13.45 -61.10 16.25
C TYR A 150 -13.61 -60.61 17.70
N GLU A 151 -13.06 -61.33 18.68
CA GLU A 151 -13.11 -60.96 20.10
C GLU A 151 -12.48 -59.58 20.35
N LEU A 152 -11.33 -59.28 19.72
CA LEU A 152 -10.72 -57.95 19.77
C LEU A 152 -11.64 -56.87 19.17
N ALA A 153 -12.30 -57.17 18.04
CA ALA A 153 -13.24 -56.24 17.40
C ALA A 153 -14.53 -56.03 18.22
N THR A 154 -14.94 -57.01 19.02
CA THR A 154 -16.17 -56.97 19.83
C THR A 154 -15.96 -56.60 21.29
N GLY A 155 -14.75 -56.15 21.66
CA GLY A 155 -14.50 -55.48 22.94
C GLY A 155 -13.71 -56.28 23.96
N ALA A 156 -12.94 -57.30 23.55
CA ALA A 156 -11.99 -57.96 24.45
C ALA A 156 -10.92 -56.98 25.00
N VAL A 157 -10.64 -55.90 24.27
CA VAL A 157 -9.86 -54.75 24.75
C VAL A 157 -10.61 -53.44 24.50
N THR A 158 -10.32 -52.44 25.33
CA THR A 158 -10.92 -51.10 25.21
C THR A 158 -9.99 -50.18 24.43
N PHE A 159 -10.30 -49.96 23.15
CA PHE A 159 -9.65 -48.95 22.32
C PHE A 159 -10.10 -47.54 22.69
N ARG A 160 -9.19 -46.56 22.57
CA ARG A 160 -9.51 -45.15 22.72
C ARG A 160 -10.42 -44.68 21.58
N PRO A 161 -11.38 -43.76 21.84
CA PRO A 161 -12.31 -43.29 20.83
C PRO A 161 -11.66 -42.54 19.66
N ASP A 162 -10.54 -41.86 19.90
CA ASP A 162 -9.81 -41.01 18.96
C ASP A 162 -8.49 -41.64 18.47
N GLY A 163 -8.25 -42.90 18.84
CA GLY A 163 -7.04 -43.63 18.50
C GLY A 163 -7.14 -44.37 17.18
N THR A 164 -6.01 -44.49 16.47
CA THR A 164 -5.90 -45.39 15.32
C THR A 164 -5.75 -46.82 15.84
N ARG A 165 -6.73 -47.69 15.57
CA ARG A 165 -6.77 -49.05 16.14
C ARG A 165 -6.03 -50.00 15.23
N ILE A 166 -4.96 -50.62 15.73
CA ILE A 166 -4.09 -51.49 14.96
C ILE A 166 -3.99 -52.83 15.68
N VAL A 167 -4.16 -53.93 14.95
CA VAL A 167 -3.83 -55.28 15.46
C VAL A 167 -2.66 -55.82 14.63
N ALA A 168 -1.51 -55.99 15.27
CA ALA A 168 -0.36 -56.67 14.70
C ALA A 168 -0.46 -58.17 15.02
N TRP A 169 -0.99 -58.92 14.05
CA TRP A 169 -1.28 -60.33 14.14
C TRP A 169 -0.18 -61.14 13.45
N PHE A 170 0.44 -62.10 14.14
CA PHE A 170 1.42 -62.99 13.54
C PHE A 170 1.12 -64.45 13.88
N GLY A 171 1.33 -65.33 12.90
CA GLY A 171 1.00 -66.75 12.96
C GLY A 171 1.59 -67.53 11.80
N ASP A 172 1.49 -68.86 11.86
CA ASP A 172 2.00 -69.74 10.80
C ASP A 172 0.99 -70.77 10.27
N ALA A 173 -0.29 -70.68 10.65
CA ALA A 173 -1.39 -71.50 10.16
C ALA A 173 -2.66 -70.68 9.88
N PRO A 174 -3.57 -71.13 8.99
CA PRO A 174 -4.87 -70.49 8.77
C PRO A 174 -5.82 -70.76 9.95
N SER A 175 -6.93 -70.01 10.02
CA SER A 175 -7.98 -70.25 11.02
C SER A 175 -9.01 -71.27 10.56
N HIS A 176 -9.69 -71.90 11.53
CA HIS A 176 -10.99 -72.53 11.30
C HIS A 176 -11.98 -71.52 10.70
N ASP A 177 -12.83 -71.94 9.77
CA ASP A 177 -13.89 -71.09 9.22
C ASP A 177 -15.19 -71.92 9.09
N PRO A 178 -16.16 -71.77 10.02
CA PRO A 178 -16.22 -70.77 11.10
C PRO A 178 -15.28 -71.06 12.29
N SER A 179 -14.84 -70.00 12.97
CA SER A 179 -14.03 -70.02 14.20
C SER A 179 -14.87 -69.45 15.34
N GLY A 180 -15.03 -70.16 16.47
CA GLY A 180 -15.74 -69.61 17.64
C GLY A 180 -17.23 -69.29 17.43
N GLY A 181 -17.81 -69.75 16.31
CA GLY A 181 -19.20 -69.49 15.93
C GLY A 181 -19.39 -68.38 14.89
N HIS A 182 -18.31 -67.80 14.36
CA HIS A 182 -18.36 -66.78 13.31
C HIS A 182 -17.41 -67.09 12.15
N ASP A 183 -17.83 -66.70 10.96
CA ASP A 183 -17.06 -66.92 9.72
C ASP A 183 -16.13 -65.74 9.37
N LEU A 184 -15.29 -65.92 8.35
CA LEU A 184 -14.41 -64.87 7.83
C LEU A 184 -15.16 -63.56 7.51
N ALA A 185 -16.36 -63.65 6.92
CA ALA A 185 -17.13 -62.48 6.53
C ALA A 185 -17.64 -61.69 7.74
N GLN A 186 -18.09 -62.40 8.78
CA GLN A 186 -18.51 -61.81 10.05
C GLN A 186 -17.33 -61.18 10.80
N THR A 187 -16.16 -61.81 10.80
CA THR A 187 -14.93 -61.22 11.37
C THR A 187 -14.52 -59.95 10.65
N ILE A 188 -14.51 -59.95 9.31
CA ILE A 188 -14.24 -58.74 8.52
C ILE A 188 -15.25 -57.63 8.84
N ALA A 189 -16.54 -57.98 8.96
CA ALA A 189 -17.58 -57.01 9.29
C ALA A 189 -17.36 -56.40 10.69
N ALA A 190 -17.00 -57.21 11.69
CA ALA A 190 -16.70 -56.75 13.04
C ALA A 190 -15.47 -55.83 13.06
N LEU A 191 -14.35 -56.22 12.42
CA LEU A 191 -13.14 -55.40 12.35
C LEU A 191 -13.39 -54.04 11.69
N LYS A 192 -14.16 -54.01 10.60
CA LYS A 192 -14.56 -52.76 9.94
C LYS A 192 -15.48 -51.90 10.81
N ALA A 193 -16.45 -52.50 11.49
CA ALA A 193 -17.32 -51.78 12.42
C ALA A 193 -16.54 -51.18 13.59
N ALA A 194 -15.49 -51.87 14.03
CA ALA A 194 -14.56 -51.39 15.04
C ALA A 194 -13.48 -50.43 14.49
N ASN A 195 -13.42 -50.18 13.18
CA ASN A 195 -12.39 -49.37 12.52
C ASN A 195 -10.95 -49.83 12.85
N ILE A 196 -10.74 -51.15 12.94
CA ILE A 196 -9.44 -51.78 13.20
C ILE A 196 -8.73 -52.01 11.88
N ARG A 197 -7.44 -51.66 11.82
CA ARG A 197 -6.51 -52.00 10.72
C ARG A 197 -5.64 -53.17 11.16
N VAL A 198 -5.54 -54.19 10.32
CA VAL A 198 -4.78 -55.41 10.68
C VAL A 198 -3.43 -55.42 9.96
N VAL A 199 -2.35 -55.57 10.72
CA VAL A 199 -1.02 -55.88 10.19
C VAL A 199 -0.81 -57.37 10.39
N ALA A 200 -0.97 -58.16 9.33
CA ALA A 200 -0.78 -59.61 9.36
C ALA A 200 0.65 -59.96 8.96
N VAL A 201 1.37 -60.69 9.82
CA VAL A 201 2.73 -61.16 9.60
C VAL A 201 2.69 -62.67 9.44
N ASN A 202 2.75 -63.12 8.18
CA ASN A 202 2.73 -64.53 7.84
C ASN A 202 4.13 -65.13 8.00
N VAL A 203 4.31 -65.91 9.06
CA VAL A 203 5.57 -66.59 9.42
C VAL A 203 5.65 -68.01 8.82
N GLY A 204 4.57 -68.46 8.15
CA GLY A 204 4.51 -69.75 7.49
C GLY A 204 3.31 -69.83 6.53
N ALA A 205 2.22 -70.45 6.97
CA ALA A 205 1.03 -70.72 6.18
C ALA A 205 -0.21 -69.91 6.62
N LEU A 206 -0.02 -68.76 7.28
CA LEU A 206 -1.11 -67.90 7.81
C LEU A 206 -2.16 -67.54 6.77
N ASP A 207 -1.72 -67.29 5.52
CA ASP A 207 -2.59 -66.90 4.42
C ASP A 207 -2.85 -68.04 3.42
N LEU A 208 -2.65 -69.31 3.82
CA LEU A 208 -2.81 -70.46 2.92
C LEU A 208 -4.20 -70.52 2.30
N ASP A 209 -5.22 -70.16 3.07
CA ASP A 209 -6.62 -70.12 2.66
C ASP A 209 -7.09 -68.72 2.21
N GLY A 210 -6.19 -67.73 2.15
CA GLY A 210 -6.51 -66.36 1.75
C GLY A 210 -7.22 -65.50 2.81
N GLN A 211 -7.33 -65.99 4.05
CA GLN A 211 -8.02 -65.28 5.14
C GLN A 211 -7.29 -63.99 5.53
N ALA A 212 -5.97 -64.03 5.69
CA ALA A 212 -5.19 -62.88 6.11
C ALA A 212 -5.16 -61.78 5.03
N SER A 213 -5.06 -62.15 3.75
CA SER A 213 -5.16 -61.21 2.63
C SER A 213 -6.56 -60.59 2.52
N ALA A 214 -7.62 -61.37 2.73
CA ALA A 214 -8.99 -60.85 2.75
C ALA A 214 -9.19 -59.84 3.89
N ILE A 215 -8.72 -60.15 5.10
CA ILE A 215 -8.83 -59.28 6.29
C ILE A 215 -8.05 -57.99 6.11
N THR A 216 -6.77 -58.08 5.75
CA THR A 216 -5.90 -56.91 5.59
C THR A 216 -6.41 -55.99 4.48
N SER A 217 -6.85 -56.53 3.34
CA SER A 217 -7.45 -55.76 2.25
C SER A 217 -8.74 -55.05 2.67
N ALA A 218 -9.61 -55.72 3.45
CA ALA A 218 -10.90 -55.16 3.86
C ALA A 218 -10.79 -54.11 4.98
N THR A 219 -9.70 -54.14 5.75
CA THR A 219 -9.44 -53.26 6.89
C THR A 219 -8.50 -52.11 6.58
N GLY A 220 -7.95 -52.03 5.36
CA GLY A 220 -6.90 -51.06 5.01
C GLY A 220 -5.59 -51.34 5.77
N GLY A 221 -5.38 -52.60 6.11
CA GLY A 221 -4.20 -53.12 6.77
C GLY A 221 -3.14 -53.62 5.77
N VAL A 222 -2.18 -54.40 6.27
CA VAL A 222 -1.02 -54.84 5.49
C VAL A 222 -0.74 -56.32 5.77
N LEU A 223 -0.49 -57.11 4.72
CA LEU A 223 -0.02 -58.49 4.84
C LEU A 223 1.46 -58.56 4.45
N LEU A 224 2.30 -59.01 5.38
CA LEU A 224 3.71 -59.30 5.16
C LEU A 224 3.89 -60.82 5.04
N ASN A 225 4.32 -61.28 3.87
CA ASN A 225 4.44 -62.70 3.54
C ASN A 225 5.88 -63.21 3.63
N ASN A 226 6.02 -64.50 3.92
CA ASN A 226 7.30 -65.22 3.99
C ASN A 226 8.28 -64.60 5.00
N VAL A 227 7.76 -64.13 6.14
CA VAL A 227 8.57 -63.48 7.16
C VAL A 227 9.29 -64.56 7.98
N PRO A 228 10.63 -64.61 7.99
CA PRO A 228 11.33 -65.59 8.81
C PRO A 228 11.11 -65.28 10.29
N SER A 229 11.09 -66.31 11.13
CA SER A 229 10.81 -66.19 12.57
C SER A 229 11.77 -65.22 13.31
N SER A 230 12.95 -64.95 12.76
CA SER A 230 13.93 -64.00 13.31
C SER A 230 13.66 -62.53 12.95
N ALA A 231 12.69 -62.24 12.07
CA ALA A 231 12.41 -60.89 11.56
C ALA A 231 10.99 -60.41 11.87
N VAL A 232 10.22 -61.14 12.69
CA VAL A 232 8.81 -60.84 12.98
C VAL A 232 8.64 -59.44 13.58
N SER A 233 9.49 -59.06 14.54
CA SER A 233 9.44 -57.72 15.15
C SER A 233 9.67 -56.59 14.14
N GLN A 234 10.60 -56.77 13.20
CA GLN A 234 10.84 -55.77 12.15
C GLN A 234 9.67 -55.73 11.17
N ALA A 235 9.12 -56.89 10.79
CA ALA A 235 7.96 -56.97 9.92
C ALA A 235 6.71 -56.31 10.53
N ILE A 236 6.53 -56.38 11.86
CA ILE A 236 5.48 -55.63 12.57
C ILE A 236 5.67 -54.13 12.36
N LEU A 237 6.89 -53.62 12.57
CA LEU A 237 7.20 -52.19 12.39
C LEU A 237 7.02 -51.74 10.93
N ASP A 238 7.55 -52.50 9.97
CA ASP A 238 7.42 -52.23 8.54
C ASP A 238 5.95 -52.23 8.12
N GLY A 239 5.16 -53.16 8.66
CA GLY A 239 3.72 -53.26 8.43
C GLY A 239 2.94 -52.06 8.97
N ILE A 240 3.28 -51.59 10.18
CA ILE A 240 2.67 -50.39 10.77
C ILE A 240 2.99 -49.14 9.91
N GLN A 241 4.22 -49.01 9.43
CA GLN A 241 4.64 -47.91 8.55
C GLN A 241 3.97 -47.98 7.16
N SER A 242 3.64 -49.19 6.71
CA SER A 242 2.95 -49.40 5.44
C SER A 242 1.44 -49.18 5.49
N ILE A 243 0.86 -48.89 6.66
CA ILE A 243 -0.55 -48.56 6.78
C ILE A 243 -0.83 -47.26 6.04
N GLU A 244 -1.74 -47.32 5.08
CA GLU A 244 -2.16 -46.13 4.35
C GLU A 244 -3.04 -45.21 5.20
N VAL A 245 -2.81 -43.91 5.06
CA VAL A 245 -3.61 -42.83 5.61
C VAL A 245 -4.13 -41.94 4.48
N THR A 246 -5.29 -41.32 4.70
CA THR A 246 -5.88 -40.36 3.76
C THR A 246 -5.61 -38.94 4.24
N VAL A 247 -4.91 -38.15 3.43
CA VAL A 247 -4.70 -36.71 3.66
C VAL A 247 -5.73 -35.92 2.87
N ALA A 248 -6.46 -35.02 3.53
CA ALA A 248 -7.46 -34.17 2.90
C ALA A 248 -7.35 -32.71 3.38
N PRO A 249 -7.17 -31.73 2.48
CA PRO A 249 -7.14 -30.32 2.84
C PRO A 249 -8.52 -29.84 3.30
N HIS A 250 -8.52 -29.04 4.36
CA HIS A 250 -9.70 -28.42 4.93
C HIS A 250 -9.41 -26.94 5.20
N VAL A 251 -10.04 -26.05 4.42
CA VAL A 251 -9.92 -24.61 4.63
C VAL A 251 -10.66 -24.24 5.92
N THR A 252 -9.91 -23.84 6.95
CA THR A 252 -10.46 -23.55 8.28
C THR A 252 -10.91 -22.10 8.39
N THR A 253 -10.12 -21.18 7.87
CA THR A 253 -10.43 -19.74 7.79
C THR A 253 -9.92 -19.18 6.46
N CYS A 254 -10.65 -18.24 5.88
CA CYS A 254 -10.22 -17.54 4.67
C CYS A 254 -10.99 -16.22 4.56
N ASP A 255 -10.27 -15.13 4.33
CA ASP A 255 -10.90 -13.83 4.07
C ASP A 255 -11.79 -13.90 2.82
N PRO A 256 -12.94 -13.20 2.79
CA PRO A 256 -13.92 -13.35 1.72
C PRO A 256 -13.43 -12.84 0.35
N GLN A 257 -12.35 -12.07 0.32
CA GLN A 257 -11.68 -11.61 -0.90
C GLN A 257 -10.70 -12.64 -1.46
N LEU A 258 -10.47 -13.76 -0.77
CA LEU A 258 -9.61 -14.84 -1.21
C LEU A 258 -10.38 -16.13 -1.39
N THR A 259 -9.87 -16.96 -2.30
CA THR A 259 -10.26 -18.36 -2.41
C THR A 259 -9.00 -19.21 -2.46
N VAL A 260 -9.03 -20.32 -1.72
CA VAL A 260 -7.98 -21.35 -1.73
C VAL A 260 -8.66 -22.67 -2.04
N THR A 261 -8.12 -23.38 -3.02
CA THR A 261 -8.60 -24.71 -3.41
C THR A 261 -7.42 -25.62 -3.66
N ASN A 262 -7.53 -26.89 -3.29
CA ASN A 262 -6.46 -27.87 -3.45
C ASN A 262 -6.95 -29.03 -4.33
N ALA A 263 -6.07 -29.48 -5.23
CA ALA A 263 -6.31 -30.63 -6.08
C ALA A 263 -5.15 -31.64 -5.96
N PRO A 264 -5.43 -32.95 -5.83
CA PRO A 264 -6.76 -33.57 -5.70
C PRO A 264 -7.41 -33.25 -4.34
N ALA A 265 -8.71 -33.59 -4.17
CA ALA A 265 -9.44 -33.32 -2.93
C ALA A 265 -8.98 -34.18 -1.73
N SER A 266 -8.30 -35.29 -2.00
CA SER A 266 -7.59 -36.10 -1.02
C SER A 266 -6.53 -36.97 -1.70
N VAL A 267 -5.53 -37.41 -0.93
CA VAL A 267 -4.50 -38.34 -1.38
C VAL A 267 -4.35 -39.43 -0.33
N LYS A 268 -4.26 -40.68 -0.77
CA LYS A 268 -3.96 -41.83 0.09
C LYS A 268 -2.48 -42.18 -0.08
N VAL A 269 -1.75 -42.28 1.03
CA VAL A 269 -0.31 -42.62 1.07
C VAL A 269 -0.01 -43.52 2.26
N PRO A 270 1.03 -44.37 2.19
CA PRO A 270 1.59 -45.03 3.38
C PRO A 270 1.98 -44.02 4.47
N SER A 271 2.00 -44.48 5.72
CA SER A 271 2.43 -43.65 6.84
C SER A 271 3.92 -43.34 6.73
N GLY A 272 4.27 -42.06 6.81
CA GLY A 272 5.64 -41.57 6.60
C GLY A 272 5.89 -41.03 5.19
N ASP A 273 4.99 -41.31 4.25
CA ASP A 273 5.10 -40.81 2.88
C ASP A 273 4.48 -39.41 2.73
N VAL A 274 4.72 -38.83 1.55
CA VAL A 274 4.33 -37.46 1.18
C VAL A 274 3.06 -37.46 0.31
N ALA A 275 2.00 -36.83 0.79
CA ALA A 275 0.86 -36.46 -0.03
C ALA A 275 1.12 -35.14 -0.75
N THR A 276 0.89 -35.08 -2.07
CA THR A 276 1.15 -33.87 -2.87
C THR A 276 -0.14 -33.27 -3.41
N PHE A 277 -0.28 -31.94 -3.27
CA PHE A 277 -1.42 -31.17 -3.78
C PHE A 277 -0.94 -30.00 -4.64
N THR A 278 -1.74 -29.62 -5.62
CA THR A 278 -1.67 -28.31 -6.27
C THR A 278 -2.72 -27.42 -5.62
N GLU A 279 -2.27 -26.44 -4.86
CA GLU A 279 -3.10 -25.39 -4.30
C GLU A 279 -3.25 -24.25 -5.32
N THR A 280 -4.47 -23.75 -5.48
CA THR A 280 -4.77 -22.54 -6.25
C THR A 280 -5.25 -21.46 -5.29
N VAL A 281 -4.52 -20.35 -5.22
CA VAL A 281 -4.84 -19.16 -4.44
C VAL A 281 -5.29 -18.07 -5.40
N ALA A 282 -6.48 -17.51 -5.20
CA ALA A 282 -7.03 -16.47 -6.06
C ALA A 282 -7.61 -15.30 -5.26
N ALA A 283 -7.31 -14.08 -5.69
CA ALA A 283 -7.91 -12.86 -5.20
C ALA A 283 -9.18 -12.52 -6.00
N ALA A 284 -10.24 -12.10 -5.33
CA ALA A 284 -11.49 -11.70 -5.96
C ALA A 284 -11.26 -10.52 -6.92
N ALA A 285 -12.05 -10.47 -8.01
CA ALA A 285 -11.95 -9.41 -9.02
C ALA A 285 -12.22 -8.01 -8.46
N ASN A 286 -12.99 -7.91 -7.38
CA ASN A 286 -13.33 -6.68 -6.67
C ASN A 286 -12.57 -6.53 -5.34
N ALA A 287 -11.50 -7.29 -5.11
CA ALA A 287 -10.69 -7.15 -3.91
C ALA A 287 -10.09 -5.74 -3.86
N ALA A 288 -10.37 -5.01 -2.79
CA ALA A 288 -9.74 -3.72 -2.54
C ALA A 288 -8.24 -3.91 -2.22
N PRO A 289 -7.39 -2.88 -2.36
CA PRO A 289 -6.02 -2.96 -1.88
C PRO A 289 -5.99 -3.27 -0.38
N GLY A 290 -5.22 -4.29 0.01
CA GLY A 290 -5.20 -4.80 1.37
C GLY A 290 -4.35 -6.06 1.52
N THR A 291 -4.28 -6.55 2.75
CA THR A 291 -3.66 -7.84 3.07
C THR A 291 -4.74 -8.79 3.55
N TYR A 292 -4.75 -10.00 3.01
CA TYR A 292 -5.75 -11.02 3.24
C TYR A 292 -5.10 -12.35 3.63
N HIS A 293 -5.80 -13.16 4.43
CA HIS A 293 -5.28 -14.39 5.00
C HIS A 293 -6.21 -15.58 4.80
N CYS A 294 -5.62 -16.77 4.61
CA CYS A 294 -6.32 -18.05 4.66
C CYS A 294 -5.48 -19.07 5.44
N THR A 295 -6.14 -20.06 6.03
CA THR A 295 -5.54 -21.17 6.76
C THR A 295 -6.14 -22.47 6.26
N VAL A 296 -5.26 -23.43 5.93
CA VAL A 296 -5.65 -24.76 5.47
C VAL A 296 -5.06 -25.78 6.44
N ASP A 297 -5.91 -26.66 6.97
CA ASP A 297 -5.49 -27.81 7.77
C ASP A 297 -5.59 -29.07 6.93
N TYR A 298 -4.50 -29.81 6.82
CA TYR A 298 -4.43 -31.07 6.09
C TYR A 298 -4.76 -32.21 7.04
N LEU A 299 -6.04 -32.59 7.07
CA LEU A 299 -6.57 -33.62 7.95
C LEU A 299 -6.00 -34.99 7.56
N VAL A 300 -5.60 -35.77 8.56
CA VAL A 300 -5.17 -37.17 8.37
C VAL A 300 -6.27 -38.08 8.88
N ASP A 301 -6.82 -38.89 8.00
CA ASP A 301 -8.02 -39.71 8.21
C ASP A 301 -9.20 -38.90 8.79
N GLY A 302 -9.34 -37.65 8.34
CA GLY A 302 -10.41 -36.73 8.74
C GLY A 302 -10.19 -36.03 10.08
N VAL A 303 -9.02 -36.19 10.71
CA VAL A 303 -8.69 -35.56 12.01
C VAL A 303 -7.55 -34.56 11.85
N SER A 304 -7.68 -33.40 12.50
CA SER A 304 -6.60 -32.40 12.58
C SER A 304 -5.43 -32.93 13.39
N ARG A 305 -4.24 -32.87 12.82
CA ARG A 305 -2.98 -33.31 13.47
C ARG A 305 -1.92 -32.21 13.52
N GLY A 306 -2.30 -30.97 13.21
CA GLY A 306 -1.38 -29.83 13.18
C GLY A 306 -0.61 -29.65 11.87
N TYR A 307 -1.01 -30.35 10.81
CA TYR A 307 -0.52 -30.12 9.45
C TYR A 307 -1.18 -28.86 8.88
N VAL A 308 -0.82 -27.70 9.43
CA VAL A 308 -1.47 -26.43 9.12
C VAL A 308 -0.58 -25.56 8.25
N GLU A 309 -1.20 -24.99 7.23
CA GLU A 309 -0.65 -23.94 6.40
C GLU A 309 -1.32 -22.60 6.71
N THR A 310 -0.54 -21.52 6.56
CA THR A 310 -1.03 -20.14 6.51
C THR A 310 -0.66 -19.47 5.19
N THR A 311 -1.62 -18.80 4.56
CA THR A 311 -1.43 -18.05 3.31
C THR A 311 -1.73 -16.58 3.58
N THR A 312 -0.83 -15.70 3.17
CA THR A 312 -1.00 -14.25 3.18
C THR A 312 -0.91 -13.72 1.74
N VAL A 313 -1.92 -12.97 1.32
CA VAL A 313 -1.98 -12.34 -0.01
C VAL A 313 -2.08 -10.84 0.15
N ARG A 314 -1.19 -10.11 -0.50
CA ARG A 314 -1.27 -8.64 -0.64
C ARG A 314 -1.87 -8.30 -1.98
N VAL A 315 -2.99 -7.58 -1.96
CA VAL A 315 -3.55 -6.91 -3.14
C VAL A 315 -3.10 -5.46 -3.08
N LEU A 316 -2.31 -5.05 -4.07
CA LEU A 316 -1.76 -3.69 -4.14
C LEU A 316 -2.47 -2.85 -5.18
N GLY A 317 -2.60 -1.56 -4.90
CA GLY A 317 -3.24 -0.60 -5.80
C GLY A 317 -2.45 0.69 -5.90
N LEU A 318 -2.54 1.37 -7.04
CA LEU A 318 -1.91 2.67 -7.28
C LEU A 318 -2.99 3.75 -7.38
N SER A 319 -2.67 4.90 -6.80
CA SER A 319 -3.48 6.12 -6.86
C SER A 319 -2.60 7.34 -7.06
N ILE A 320 -3.14 8.42 -7.58
CA ILE A 320 -2.48 9.73 -7.68
C ILE A 320 -3.46 10.80 -7.16
N ASN A 321 -3.00 11.76 -6.37
CA ASN A 321 -3.87 12.81 -5.82
C ASN A 321 -4.07 13.97 -6.80
N ASP A 322 -5.05 14.81 -6.51
CA ASP A 322 -5.22 16.11 -7.16
C ASP A 322 -4.32 17.18 -6.53
N VAL A 323 -3.93 18.17 -7.32
CA VAL A 323 -3.05 19.27 -6.92
C VAL A 323 -3.64 20.60 -7.38
N THR A 324 -3.59 21.61 -6.51
CA THR A 324 -3.89 23.00 -6.87
C THR A 324 -2.64 23.83 -6.65
N VAL A 325 -2.27 24.66 -7.64
CA VAL A 325 -1.08 25.50 -7.59
C VAL A 325 -1.41 26.86 -8.20
N ALA A 326 -0.85 27.93 -7.64
CA ALA A 326 -0.90 29.24 -8.28
C ALA A 326 0.00 29.24 -9.51
N GLU A 327 -0.48 29.81 -10.61
CA GLU A 327 0.28 29.94 -11.85
C GLU A 327 1.60 30.68 -11.63
N GLY A 328 1.51 31.76 -10.85
CA GLY A 328 2.59 32.70 -10.62
C GLY A 328 2.67 33.70 -11.77
N SER A 329 3.13 34.90 -11.44
CA SER A 329 2.99 36.03 -12.35
C SER A 329 4.32 36.51 -12.92
N GLY A 330 4.72 35.90 -14.03
CA GLY A 330 5.98 36.06 -14.75
C GLY A 330 7.20 35.50 -14.00
N GLY A 331 8.04 34.71 -14.68
CA GLY A 331 9.31 34.25 -14.11
C GLY A 331 9.62 32.78 -14.33
N ALA A 332 10.13 32.12 -13.29
CA ALA A 332 10.51 30.71 -13.35
C ALA A 332 9.28 29.80 -13.16
N PRO A 333 9.20 28.66 -13.87
CA PRO A 333 8.08 27.72 -13.73
C PRO A 333 7.81 27.27 -12.29
N VAL A 334 6.52 27.19 -11.93
CA VAL A 334 6.06 26.78 -10.60
C VAL A 334 5.78 25.26 -10.58
N PRO A 335 6.29 24.49 -9.59
CA PRO A 335 6.13 23.05 -9.59
C PRO A 335 4.77 22.60 -9.01
N ALA A 336 3.92 22.00 -9.83
CA ALA A 336 2.78 21.19 -9.40
C ALA A 336 3.25 19.77 -9.06
N THR A 337 3.31 19.41 -7.77
CA THR A 337 3.83 18.10 -7.33
C THR A 337 2.71 17.16 -6.91
N PHE A 338 2.43 16.19 -7.78
CA PHE A 338 1.53 15.07 -7.54
C PHE A 338 2.24 13.99 -6.73
N THR A 339 1.50 13.24 -5.92
CA THR A 339 1.95 12.10 -5.13
C THR A 339 1.25 10.84 -5.63
N VAL A 340 2.02 9.96 -6.26
CA VAL A 340 1.59 8.61 -6.57
C VAL A 340 1.74 7.75 -5.33
N SER A 341 0.67 7.07 -4.90
CA SER A 341 0.61 6.28 -3.68
C SER A 341 0.31 4.81 -3.97
N LEU A 342 1.09 3.92 -3.34
CA LEU A 342 0.89 2.47 -3.32
C LEU A 342 0.04 2.09 -2.09
N LEU A 343 -1.19 1.66 -2.36
CA LEU A 343 -2.20 1.23 -1.41
C LEU A 343 -2.07 -0.28 -1.12
N GLY A 344 -2.56 -0.72 0.04
CA GLY A 344 -2.49 -2.13 0.48
C GLY A 344 -1.21 -2.50 1.24
N GLY A 345 -0.25 -1.57 1.35
CA GLY A 345 1.00 -1.71 2.11
C GLY A 345 2.23 -1.65 1.21
N ALA A 346 3.41 -1.83 1.83
CA ALA A 346 4.65 -1.88 1.09
C ALA A 346 4.81 -3.20 0.33
N SER A 347 5.27 -3.12 -0.91
CA SER A 347 5.63 -4.29 -1.71
C SER A 347 7.03 -4.80 -1.35
N PRO A 348 7.25 -6.13 -1.28
CA PRO A 348 8.59 -6.71 -1.19
C PRO A 348 9.35 -6.70 -2.53
N ASN A 349 8.67 -6.41 -3.64
CA ASN A 349 9.21 -6.34 -4.99
C ASN A 349 9.03 -4.93 -5.59
N PRO A 350 9.82 -4.51 -6.59
CA PRO A 350 9.60 -3.25 -7.29
C PRO A 350 8.21 -3.16 -7.93
N VAL A 351 7.59 -1.98 -7.86
CA VAL A 351 6.33 -1.66 -8.55
C VAL A 351 6.59 -0.51 -9.51
N THR A 352 6.11 -0.62 -10.76
CA THR A 352 6.31 0.42 -11.78
C THR A 352 5.00 0.87 -12.39
N VAL A 353 4.90 2.14 -12.76
CA VAL A 353 3.75 2.69 -13.48
C VAL A 353 4.19 3.85 -14.37
N HIS A 354 3.62 3.94 -15.57
CA HIS A 354 3.82 5.06 -16.47
C HIS A 354 2.87 6.21 -16.12
N TYR A 355 3.30 7.46 -16.25
CA TYR A 355 2.44 8.63 -16.17
C TYR A 355 2.60 9.52 -17.41
N ALA A 356 1.52 10.20 -17.79
CA ALA A 356 1.54 11.23 -18.83
C ALA A 356 0.52 12.33 -18.53
N THR A 357 0.87 13.57 -18.85
CA THR A 357 -0.06 14.72 -18.78
C THR A 357 -0.96 14.80 -20.00
N ALA A 358 -2.19 15.26 -19.84
CA ALA A 358 -3.09 15.63 -20.94
C ALA A 358 -3.79 16.96 -20.66
N ASN A 359 -3.99 17.75 -21.72
CA ASN A 359 -4.64 19.06 -21.65
C ASN A 359 -6.07 18.93 -21.11
N GLY A 360 -6.52 19.95 -20.38
CA GLY A 360 -7.92 20.17 -20.04
C GLY A 360 -8.36 21.52 -20.63
N THR A 361 -8.65 22.49 -19.76
CA THR A 361 -8.72 23.90 -20.18
C THR A 361 -7.32 24.48 -20.33
N ALA A 362 -6.39 24.09 -19.45
CA ALA A 362 -4.97 24.36 -19.60
C ALA A 362 -4.35 23.51 -20.71
N THR A 363 -3.45 24.13 -21.47
CA THR A 363 -2.82 23.64 -22.69
C THR A 363 -1.30 23.76 -22.65
N ALA A 364 -0.60 22.66 -22.93
CA ALA A 364 0.85 22.72 -23.12
C ALA A 364 1.22 23.21 -24.54
N PRO A 365 2.25 24.08 -24.71
CA PRO A 365 3.17 24.56 -23.69
C PRO A 365 2.81 25.95 -23.14
N ALA A 366 1.58 26.45 -23.33
CA ALA A 366 1.20 27.78 -22.84
C ALA A 366 1.22 27.78 -21.31
N ASP A 367 0.37 26.96 -20.70
CA ASP A 367 0.03 27.07 -19.28
C ASP A 367 0.88 26.10 -18.43
N TYR A 368 1.37 25.02 -19.05
CA TYR A 368 2.26 24.06 -18.40
C TYR A 368 3.18 23.33 -19.39
N ALA A 369 4.28 22.78 -18.89
CA ALA A 369 5.14 21.89 -19.66
C ALA A 369 4.61 20.45 -19.63
N ALA A 370 4.27 19.91 -20.80
CA ALA A 370 3.86 18.49 -20.92
C ALA A 370 4.93 17.55 -20.34
N ALA A 371 4.50 16.60 -19.52
CA ALA A 371 5.37 15.68 -18.80
C ALA A 371 4.89 14.23 -18.96
N SER A 372 5.85 13.31 -19.09
CA SER A 372 5.59 11.87 -19.10
C SER A 372 6.82 11.10 -18.63
N GLY A 373 6.63 9.95 -18.02
CA GLY A 373 7.73 9.09 -17.59
C GLY A 373 7.27 7.90 -16.77
N ASP A 374 8.22 7.17 -16.19
CA ASP A 374 7.94 6.02 -15.34
C ASP A 374 8.23 6.34 -13.88
N VAL A 375 7.33 5.93 -13.00
CA VAL A 375 7.51 5.92 -11.54
C VAL A 375 7.86 4.51 -11.12
N THR A 376 8.93 4.35 -10.34
CA THR A 376 9.36 3.06 -9.77
C THR A 376 9.41 3.18 -8.26
N PHE A 377 8.62 2.36 -7.57
CA PHE A 377 8.71 2.13 -6.12
C PHE A 377 9.70 1.00 -5.87
N ALA A 378 10.76 1.30 -5.13
CA ALA A 378 11.64 0.26 -4.60
C ALA A 378 10.90 -0.54 -3.51
N PRO A 379 11.37 -1.77 -3.19
CA PRO A 379 10.82 -2.53 -2.08
C PRO A 379 10.75 -1.70 -0.79
N GLY A 380 9.61 -1.72 -0.11
CA GLY A 380 9.38 -0.93 1.11
C GLY A 380 8.79 0.47 0.89
N GLU A 381 8.85 1.03 -0.32
CA GLU A 381 8.32 2.38 -0.60
C GLU A 381 6.82 2.37 -0.87
N THR A 382 6.13 3.44 -0.46
CA THR A 382 4.68 3.59 -0.63
C THR A 382 4.24 4.88 -1.28
N THR A 383 5.13 5.86 -1.46
CA THR A 383 4.82 7.12 -2.15
C THR A 383 5.96 7.56 -3.08
N LYS A 384 5.61 8.22 -4.19
CA LYS A 384 6.54 8.84 -5.13
C LYS A 384 6.00 10.16 -5.68
N PRO A 385 6.83 11.20 -5.79
CA PRO A 385 6.41 12.45 -6.41
C PRO A 385 6.46 12.36 -7.95
N VAL A 386 5.51 13.03 -8.60
CA VAL A 386 5.51 13.38 -10.02
C VAL A 386 5.35 14.90 -10.11
N THR A 387 6.32 15.58 -10.68
CA THR A 387 6.30 17.05 -10.78
C THR A 387 6.02 17.48 -12.22
N VAL A 388 5.00 18.32 -12.39
CA VAL A 388 4.68 19.03 -13.64
C VAL A 388 5.01 20.50 -13.42
N LEU A 389 5.66 21.13 -14.39
CA LEU A 389 6.00 22.56 -14.31
C LEU A 389 4.88 23.38 -14.93
N VAL A 390 4.32 24.30 -14.15
CA VAL A 390 3.34 25.31 -14.58
C VAL A 390 4.11 26.55 -15.05
N ASN A 391 3.70 27.12 -16.17
CA ASN A 391 4.37 28.25 -16.81
C ASN A 391 3.70 29.54 -16.36
N PRO A 392 4.41 30.43 -15.66
CA PRO A 392 3.85 31.69 -15.21
C PRO A 392 3.73 32.69 -16.35
N ASP A 393 2.64 33.45 -16.42
CA ASP A 393 2.57 34.63 -17.25
C ASP A 393 1.96 35.86 -16.55
N THR A 394 1.34 36.80 -17.25
CA THR A 394 0.78 38.03 -16.67
C THR A 394 -0.62 38.34 -17.22
N VAL A 395 -1.24 37.37 -17.86
CA VAL A 395 -2.54 37.47 -18.51
C VAL A 395 -3.58 36.97 -17.53
N ASP A 396 -4.54 37.82 -17.16
CA ASP A 396 -5.69 37.38 -16.36
C ASP A 396 -6.53 36.37 -17.16
N GLU A 397 -6.58 35.15 -16.63
CA GLU A 397 -7.25 33.99 -17.18
C GLU A 397 -8.15 33.32 -16.11
N PRO A 398 -9.19 32.56 -16.49
CA PRO A 398 -9.94 31.77 -15.51
C PRO A 398 -9.08 30.63 -14.96
N ASP A 399 -9.35 30.17 -13.73
CA ASP A 399 -8.74 28.93 -13.21
C ASP A 399 -8.85 27.78 -14.23
N GLU A 400 -7.72 27.13 -14.47
CA GLU A 400 -7.60 26.11 -15.50
C GLU A 400 -7.25 24.74 -14.94
N THR A 401 -7.47 23.70 -15.74
CA THR A 401 -7.17 22.32 -15.35
C THR A 401 -6.44 21.54 -16.43
N PHE A 402 -5.56 20.64 -16.00
CA PHE A 402 -4.97 19.56 -16.79
C PHE A 402 -5.02 18.25 -15.99
N THR A 403 -4.67 17.12 -16.61
CA THR A 403 -4.67 15.82 -15.94
C THR A 403 -3.31 15.12 -16.01
N VAL A 404 -3.00 14.32 -15.00
CA VAL A 404 -1.89 13.34 -15.00
C VAL A 404 -2.51 11.95 -14.91
N THR A 405 -2.32 11.12 -15.94
CA THR A 405 -2.90 9.78 -16.01
C THR A 405 -1.84 8.70 -15.84
N LEU A 406 -2.08 7.76 -14.93
CA LEU A 406 -1.31 6.56 -14.71
C LEU A 406 -1.72 5.44 -15.66
N SER A 407 -0.76 4.70 -16.19
CA SER A 407 -1.00 3.58 -17.12
C SER A 407 0.10 2.52 -17.04
N ALA A 408 -0.15 1.37 -17.68
CA ALA A 408 0.79 0.23 -17.76
C ALA A 408 1.43 -0.16 -16.39
N PRO A 409 0.62 -0.37 -15.33
CA PRO A 409 1.18 -0.74 -14.03
C PRO A 409 1.76 -2.16 -14.06
N VAL A 410 2.83 -2.38 -13.30
CA VAL A 410 3.41 -3.70 -13.04
C VAL A 410 3.62 -3.86 -11.54
N GLY A 411 3.10 -4.96 -10.99
CA GLY A 411 3.19 -5.27 -9.55
C GLY A 411 2.09 -4.66 -8.67
N ALA A 412 1.15 -3.91 -9.25
CA ALA A 412 -0.07 -3.40 -8.58
C ALA A 412 -1.18 -3.11 -9.60
N GLY A 413 -2.43 -3.03 -9.16
CA GLY A 413 -3.56 -2.54 -9.97
C GLY A 413 -3.70 -1.01 -9.95
N LEU A 414 -4.52 -0.44 -10.83
CA LEU A 414 -4.91 0.98 -10.78
C LEU A 414 -6.23 1.12 -10.02
N VAL A 415 -6.24 1.96 -8.99
CA VAL A 415 -7.43 2.26 -8.17
C VAL A 415 -7.98 3.62 -8.54
N ASP A 416 -7.09 4.62 -8.57
CA ASP A 416 -7.39 5.97 -9.00
C ASP A 416 -6.28 6.46 -9.94
N PRO A 417 -6.42 6.24 -11.26
CA PRO A 417 -5.33 6.48 -12.20
C PRO A 417 -5.21 7.94 -12.63
N THR A 418 -6.07 8.86 -12.19
CA THR A 418 -6.13 10.22 -12.75
C THR A 418 -6.03 11.27 -11.66
N GLY A 419 -4.95 12.04 -11.67
CA GLY A 419 -4.80 13.23 -10.83
C GLY A 419 -5.15 14.47 -11.63
N ILE A 420 -5.96 15.35 -11.05
CA ILE A 420 -6.35 16.64 -11.63
C ILE A 420 -5.39 17.71 -11.11
N GLY A 421 -4.74 18.42 -12.03
CA GLY A 421 -3.97 19.63 -11.73
C GLY A 421 -4.84 20.86 -11.99
N THR A 422 -5.08 21.68 -10.97
CA THR A 422 -5.71 22.99 -11.10
C THR A 422 -4.66 24.08 -11.01
N ILE A 423 -4.59 24.92 -12.04
CA ILE A 423 -3.80 26.14 -12.07
C ILE A 423 -4.74 27.27 -11.68
N THR A 424 -4.48 27.92 -10.55
CA THR A 424 -5.27 29.09 -10.13
C THR A 424 -4.60 30.36 -10.60
N ASP A 425 -5.38 31.21 -11.25
CA ASP A 425 -4.93 32.52 -11.70
C ASP A 425 -4.66 33.44 -10.49
N ASP A 426 -3.52 34.13 -10.53
CA ASP A 426 -3.14 35.13 -9.54
C ASP A 426 -2.79 36.49 -10.13
N ASP A 427 -3.14 36.73 -11.39
CA ASP A 427 -2.91 37.95 -12.12
C ASP A 427 -3.99 39.01 -11.86
N ARG A 428 -3.75 40.23 -12.35
CA ARG A 428 -4.67 41.37 -12.19
C ARG A 428 -5.40 41.66 -13.49
N ASP A 429 -6.73 41.80 -13.44
CA ASP A 429 -7.54 42.19 -14.60
C ASP A 429 -7.31 43.66 -15.06
N GLY A 430 -6.54 44.48 -14.33
CA GLY A 430 -6.28 45.89 -14.67
C GLY A 430 -4.99 46.48 -14.09
N ALA A 431 -4.72 47.75 -14.39
CA ALA A 431 -3.52 48.48 -13.97
C ALA A 431 -3.86 49.81 -13.28
N PHE A 432 -3.01 50.21 -12.34
CA PHE A 432 -3.03 51.57 -11.80
C PHE A 432 -2.43 52.56 -12.81
N SER A 433 -2.93 53.80 -12.84
CA SER A 433 -2.26 54.95 -13.46
C SER A 433 -2.13 56.07 -12.46
N CYS A 434 -1.04 56.83 -12.53
CA CYS A 434 -0.77 57.94 -11.63
C CYS A 434 0.05 59.00 -12.36
N THR A 435 -0.16 60.28 -12.04
CA THR A 435 0.61 61.38 -12.64
C THR A 435 0.69 62.55 -11.67
N GLY A 436 1.91 62.98 -11.34
CA GLY A 436 2.16 64.21 -10.62
C GLY A 436 2.56 65.33 -11.58
N THR A 437 1.93 66.50 -11.52
CA THR A 437 2.29 67.69 -12.29
C THR A 437 2.45 68.89 -11.37
N ALA A 438 3.68 69.36 -11.19
CA ALA A 438 3.96 70.42 -10.23
C ALA A 438 3.49 71.80 -10.71
N ALA A 439 3.68 72.16 -11.98
CA ALA A 439 3.13 73.40 -12.54
C ALA A 439 2.88 73.26 -14.05
N ASN A 440 1.69 73.67 -14.50
CA ASN A 440 1.30 73.77 -15.91
C ASN A 440 0.74 75.18 -16.19
N VAL A 441 1.37 75.90 -17.10
CA VAL A 441 0.97 77.25 -17.51
C VAL A 441 0.85 77.28 -19.03
N ILE A 442 -0.39 77.33 -19.55
CA ILE A 442 -0.68 77.27 -20.99
C ILE A 442 0.03 76.08 -21.67
N GLY A 443 -0.05 74.89 -21.06
CA GLY A 443 0.57 73.67 -21.60
C GLY A 443 2.08 73.56 -21.40
N ILE A 444 2.77 74.63 -20.96
CA ILE A 444 4.16 74.54 -20.54
C ILE A 444 4.20 73.95 -19.14
N THR A 445 4.82 72.76 -19.03
CA THR A 445 4.88 72.02 -17.78
C THR A 445 6.30 72.04 -17.22
N ALA A 446 6.45 72.45 -15.96
CA ALA A 446 7.76 72.62 -15.33
C ALA A 446 8.26 71.37 -14.60
N GLY A 447 7.35 70.50 -14.15
CA GLY A 447 7.71 69.23 -13.51
C GLY A 447 6.57 68.23 -13.60
N VAL A 448 6.89 67.01 -14.05
CA VAL A 448 5.99 65.87 -14.23
C VAL A 448 6.67 64.62 -13.68
N ALA A 449 5.93 63.81 -12.93
CA ALA A 449 6.29 62.44 -12.59
C ALA A 449 5.22 61.50 -13.16
N ASN A 450 5.68 60.50 -13.90
CA ASN A 450 4.93 59.57 -14.74
C ASN A 450 4.04 60.26 -15.81
N PRO A 451 4.12 59.89 -17.10
CA PRO A 451 3.23 60.45 -18.11
C PRO A 451 1.76 60.12 -17.85
N ALA A 452 0.88 61.04 -18.24
CA ALA A 452 -0.56 60.82 -18.14
C ALA A 452 -1.02 59.59 -18.93
N ASN A 453 -1.92 58.81 -18.34
CA ASN A 453 -2.55 57.62 -18.92
C ASN A 453 -1.57 56.47 -19.24
N LEU A 454 -0.42 56.42 -18.56
CA LEU A 454 0.45 55.24 -18.55
C LEU A 454 0.30 54.49 -17.23
N PRO A 455 0.66 53.19 -17.18
CA PRO A 455 0.77 52.45 -15.94
C PRO A 455 1.58 53.24 -14.90
N CYS A 456 1.14 53.20 -13.66
CA CYS A 456 1.84 53.87 -12.57
C CYS A 456 3.22 53.23 -12.39
N ALA A 457 4.24 54.07 -12.30
CA ALA A 457 5.59 53.68 -11.98
C ALA A 457 6.17 54.67 -10.96
N ASP A 458 7.10 54.18 -10.17
CA ASP A 458 7.85 55.02 -9.23
C ASP A 458 8.70 56.01 -10.03
N ASP A 459 8.35 57.29 -9.92
CA ASP A 459 9.01 58.37 -10.64
C ASP A 459 9.05 59.62 -9.77
N SER A 460 10.06 60.45 -9.95
CA SER A 460 10.22 61.69 -9.19
C SER A 460 11.01 62.72 -9.97
N GLN A 461 10.43 63.91 -10.14
CA GLN A 461 11.07 65.05 -10.76
C GLN A 461 11.09 66.23 -9.79
N THR A 462 12.28 66.80 -9.57
CA THR A 462 12.46 68.03 -8.79
C THR A 462 13.06 69.14 -9.64
N VAL A 463 12.47 70.34 -9.56
CA VAL A 463 12.94 71.55 -10.25
C VAL A 463 13.13 72.68 -9.24
N LEU A 464 14.32 73.27 -9.19
CA LEU A 464 14.68 74.27 -8.17
C LEU A 464 13.82 75.54 -8.21
N GLY A 465 13.25 75.84 -9.37
CA GLY A 465 12.29 76.93 -9.58
C GLY A 465 12.02 77.12 -11.07
N ALA A 466 10.87 77.70 -11.40
CA ALA A 466 10.49 78.01 -12.77
C ALA A 466 9.81 79.37 -12.86
N THR A 467 10.10 80.09 -13.94
CA THR A 467 9.41 81.32 -14.32
C THR A 467 8.65 81.07 -15.61
N LEU A 468 7.32 81.02 -15.51
CA LEU A 468 6.42 80.71 -16.61
C LEU A 468 5.61 81.96 -16.95
N ASN A 469 5.50 82.29 -18.25
CA ASN A 469 4.79 83.48 -18.70
C ASN A 469 3.60 83.11 -19.57
N ALA A 470 2.47 83.77 -19.32
CA ALA A 470 1.17 83.56 -19.94
C ALA A 470 0.56 84.93 -20.30
N GLY A 471 1.00 85.50 -21.43
CA GLY A 471 0.66 86.88 -21.80
C GLY A 471 1.17 87.88 -20.75
N LEU A 472 0.26 88.58 -20.07
CA LEU A 472 0.57 89.52 -18.98
C LEU A 472 0.66 88.86 -17.59
N ILE A 473 0.53 87.54 -17.51
CA ILE A 473 0.60 86.79 -16.25
C ILE A 473 1.97 86.14 -16.14
N LYS A 474 2.71 86.46 -15.08
CA LYS A 474 4.01 85.85 -14.75
C LYS A 474 3.84 84.99 -13.50
N VAL A 475 4.24 83.73 -13.59
CA VAL A 475 4.21 82.74 -12.51
C VAL A 475 5.64 82.37 -12.14
N GLU A 476 6.06 82.73 -10.92
CA GLU A 476 7.38 82.41 -10.37
C GLU A 476 7.24 81.37 -9.26
N THR A 477 7.92 80.25 -9.41
CA THR A 477 7.87 79.12 -8.48
C THR A 477 9.25 78.84 -7.89
N LYS A 478 9.30 78.31 -6.66
CA LYS A 478 10.51 77.77 -6.03
C LYS A 478 10.25 76.35 -5.57
N ALA A 479 11.23 75.47 -5.80
CA ALA A 479 11.27 74.07 -5.41
C ALA A 479 9.97 73.33 -5.71
N LEU A 480 9.86 72.87 -6.96
CA LEU A 480 8.79 72.04 -7.46
C LEU A 480 9.21 70.57 -7.33
N THR A 481 8.34 69.73 -6.82
CA THR A 481 8.53 68.28 -6.80
C THR A 481 7.24 67.61 -7.28
N ALA A 482 7.35 66.77 -8.31
CA ALA A 482 6.32 65.80 -8.66
C ALA A 482 6.87 64.42 -8.34
N SER A 483 6.06 63.54 -7.76
CA SER A 483 6.42 62.14 -7.52
C SER A 483 5.23 61.23 -7.69
N THR A 484 5.50 60.00 -8.11
CA THR A 484 4.56 58.90 -8.18
C THR A 484 5.14 57.67 -7.51
N ASP A 485 4.26 56.83 -6.96
CA ASP A 485 4.60 55.66 -6.18
C ASP A 485 3.54 54.58 -6.41
N VAL A 486 3.95 53.33 -6.60
CA VAL A 486 3.05 52.18 -6.68
C VAL A 486 3.48 51.09 -5.71
N THR A 487 2.57 50.64 -4.86
CA THR A 487 2.81 49.59 -3.87
C THR A 487 1.82 48.45 -4.06
N PRO A 488 2.25 47.18 -4.05
CA PRO A 488 3.65 46.77 -4.15
C PRO A 488 4.23 47.11 -5.53
N ASP A 489 5.54 47.36 -5.58
CA ASP A 489 6.27 47.60 -6.82
C ASP A 489 6.08 46.44 -7.82
N ASN A 490 5.85 45.24 -7.28
CA ASN A 490 5.46 44.06 -8.05
C ASN A 490 3.94 43.91 -8.14
N GLN A 491 3.34 44.55 -9.15
CA GLN A 491 1.92 44.37 -9.47
C GLN A 491 1.57 42.98 -10.01
N SER A 492 2.55 42.08 -10.16
CA SER A 492 2.31 40.68 -10.53
C SER A 492 1.78 39.86 -9.34
N ALA A 493 1.95 40.30 -8.10
CA ALA A 493 1.28 39.61 -6.99
C ALA A 493 -0.23 39.84 -7.04
N ALA A 494 -0.97 38.79 -6.66
CA ALA A 494 -2.38 38.86 -6.34
C ALA A 494 -2.78 40.15 -5.60
N PRO A 495 -3.91 40.79 -5.97
CA PRO A 495 -4.40 41.98 -5.30
C PRO A 495 -4.57 41.79 -3.79
N ALA A 496 -4.01 42.71 -3.02
CA ALA A 496 -4.11 42.76 -1.57
C ALA A 496 -4.69 44.11 -1.09
N ALA A 497 -5.30 44.09 0.09
CA ALA A 497 -5.77 45.32 0.72
C ALA A 497 -4.57 46.23 1.06
N GLY A 498 -4.64 47.49 0.61
CA GLY A 498 -3.55 48.45 0.77
C GLY A 498 -2.67 48.61 -0.47
N ASP A 499 -2.80 47.76 -1.48
CA ASP A 499 -2.18 47.99 -2.78
C ASP A 499 -2.66 49.34 -3.32
N HIS A 500 -1.75 50.18 -3.78
CA HIS A 500 -2.10 51.51 -4.21
C HIS A 500 -1.14 52.11 -5.22
N ALA A 501 -1.67 53.07 -5.97
CA ALA A 501 -0.88 54.06 -6.68
C ALA A 501 -1.13 55.43 -6.07
N GLN A 502 -0.07 56.23 -5.93
CA GLN A 502 -0.14 57.59 -5.41
C GLN A 502 0.65 58.54 -6.31
N ALA A 503 0.05 59.70 -6.60
CA ALA A 503 0.73 60.85 -7.16
C ALA A 503 0.77 61.98 -6.13
N THR A 504 1.90 62.66 -6.04
CA THR A 504 2.10 63.87 -5.23
C THR A 504 2.71 64.96 -6.10
N ALA A 505 2.20 66.18 -6.00
CA ALA A 505 2.82 67.36 -6.60
C ALA A 505 2.89 68.48 -5.57
N LYS A 506 4.08 69.05 -5.39
CA LYS A 506 4.42 70.03 -4.36
C LYS A 506 5.17 71.22 -4.97
N ILE A 507 4.87 72.43 -4.50
CA ILE A 507 5.64 73.65 -4.79
C ILE A 507 5.82 74.42 -3.48
N ASP A 508 7.05 74.76 -3.11
CA ASP A 508 7.32 75.41 -1.81
C ASP A 508 6.87 76.88 -1.77
N LYS A 509 6.94 77.59 -2.91
CA LYS A 509 6.47 78.97 -3.02
C LYS A 509 6.08 79.30 -4.44
N THR A 510 4.94 79.96 -4.62
CA THR A 510 4.54 80.52 -5.92
C THR A 510 4.15 81.99 -5.81
N VAL A 511 4.55 82.81 -6.79
CA VAL A 511 4.10 84.20 -6.96
C VAL A 511 3.53 84.36 -8.36
N ILE A 512 2.25 84.70 -8.45
CA ILE A 512 1.57 85.04 -9.71
C ILE A 512 1.42 86.56 -9.75
N SER A 513 1.88 87.21 -10.82
CA SER A 513 1.82 88.67 -10.98
C SER A 513 1.25 89.05 -12.34
N THR A 514 0.38 90.07 -12.34
CA THR A 514 -0.20 90.69 -13.54
C THR A 514 -0.59 92.14 -13.24
N LEU A 515 -1.23 92.84 -14.19
CA LEU A 515 -1.61 94.24 -14.02
C LEU A 515 -2.66 94.39 -12.89
N GLY A 516 -2.24 94.94 -11.75
CA GLY A 516 -3.12 95.24 -10.62
C GLY A 516 -3.43 94.05 -9.70
N LEU A 517 -2.78 92.90 -9.89
CA LEU A 517 -2.99 91.71 -9.06
C LEU A 517 -1.69 90.92 -8.83
N THR A 518 -1.43 90.62 -7.56
CA THR A 518 -0.38 89.70 -7.10
C THR A 518 -0.98 88.63 -6.20
N ILE A 519 -0.71 87.36 -6.49
CA ILE A 519 -1.10 86.21 -5.67
C ILE A 519 0.19 85.54 -5.17
N GLU A 520 0.35 85.45 -3.85
CA GLU A 520 1.46 84.72 -3.24
C GLU A 520 0.93 83.47 -2.53
N LEU A 521 1.50 82.33 -2.87
CA LEU A 521 1.22 81.03 -2.28
C LEU A 521 2.47 80.55 -1.55
N GLY A 522 2.30 80.06 -0.33
CA GLY A 522 3.33 79.31 0.38
C GLY A 522 3.46 77.89 -0.18
N VAL A 523 3.82 76.95 0.68
CA VAL A 523 3.86 75.53 0.30
C VAL A 523 2.48 75.10 -0.15
N ILE A 524 2.38 74.63 -1.39
CA ILE A 524 1.20 73.96 -1.93
C ILE A 524 1.57 72.52 -2.23
N GLN A 525 0.70 71.60 -1.84
CA GLN A 525 0.84 70.17 -2.11
C GLN A 525 -0.52 69.62 -2.52
N SER A 526 -0.52 68.80 -3.55
CA SER A 526 -1.64 67.96 -3.94
C SER A 526 -1.23 66.51 -3.84
N GLN A 527 -2.20 65.65 -3.54
CA GLN A 527 -2.06 64.20 -3.59
C GLN A 527 -3.30 63.60 -4.23
N ALA A 528 -3.11 62.54 -4.99
CA ALA A 528 -4.17 61.70 -5.54
C ALA A 528 -3.74 60.25 -5.40
N SER A 529 -4.64 59.36 -4.97
CA SER A 529 -4.35 57.94 -4.84
C SER A 529 -5.53 57.07 -5.27
N ALA A 530 -5.21 55.88 -5.75
CA ALA A 530 -6.13 54.77 -5.93
C ALA A 530 -5.63 53.63 -5.05
N THR A 531 -6.44 53.17 -4.09
CA THR A 531 -6.04 52.16 -3.10
C THR A 531 -7.05 51.02 -3.07
N CYS A 532 -6.59 49.77 -3.18
CA CYS A 532 -7.42 48.59 -3.00
C CYS A 532 -7.87 48.49 -1.56
N GLN A 533 -9.19 48.55 -1.34
CA GLN A 533 -9.80 48.41 -0.02
C GLN A 533 -10.86 47.31 -0.05
N PRO A 534 -11.13 46.65 1.10
CA PRO A 534 -12.22 45.68 1.21
C PRO A 534 -13.57 46.29 0.82
N ALA A 535 -14.30 45.60 -0.05
CA ALA A 535 -15.63 45.96 -0.52
C ALA A 535 -16.52 44.71 -0.59
N THR A 536 -17.82 44.89 -0.89
CA THR A 536 -18.71 43.74 -1.11
C THR A 536 -18.29 43.02 -2.39
N GLY A 537 -17.88 41.75 -2.27
CA GLY A 537 -17.43 40.93 -3.40
C GLY A 537 -15.92 40.94 -3.66
N GLY A 538 -15.10 41.45 -2.73
CA GLY A 538 -13.63 41.38 -2.82
C GLY A 538 -12.96 42.70 -2.50
N LEU A 539 -11.89 43.03 -3.22
CA LEU A 539 -11.26 44.34 -3.16
C LEU A 539 -11.84 45.27 -4.24
N ALA A 540 -11.94 46.55 -3.92
CA ALA A 540 -12.31 47.59 -4.88
C ALA A 540 -11.37 48.80 -4.74
N PRO A 541 -11.07 49.49 -5.84
CA PRO A 541 -10.25 50.69 -5.79
C PRO A 541 -11.04 51.83 -5.14
N VAL A 542 -10.43 52.46 -4.15
CA VAL A 542 -10.93 53.67 -3.51
C VAL A 542 -10.04 54.83 -3.90
N LEU A 543 -10.66 55.82 -4.52
CA LEU A 543 -9.98 57.02 -5.01
C LEU A 543 -10.02 58.12 -3.96
N ALA A 544 -8.86 58.69 -3.66
CA ALA A 544 -8.75 59.79 -2.71
C ALA A 544 -7.92 60.93 -3.31
N GLY A 545 -8.27 62.16 -2.94
CA GLY A 545 -7.57 63.37 -3.33
C GLY A 545 -7.50 64.32 -2.16
N SER A 546 -6.36 64.97 -1.96
CA SER A 546 -6.22 65.99 -0.93
C SER A 546 -5.24 67.08 -1.32
N SER A 547 -5.40 68.26 -0.74
CA SER A 547 -4.45 69.35 -0.93
C SER A 547 -4.18 70.09 0.36
N ASN A 548 -2.97 70.63 0.45
CA ASN A 548 -2.53 71.50 1.52
C ASN A 548 -2.01 72.79 0.89
N ILE A 549 -2.50 73.93 1.35
CA ILE A 549 -2.07 75.26 0.94
C ILE A 549 -1.71 76.01 2.21
N ALA A 550 -0.41 76.09 2.51
CA ALA A 550 0.07 76.60 3.79
C ALA A 550 -0.23 78.08 4.00
N SER A 551 -0.24 78.88 2.92
CA SER A 551 -0.65 80.28 2.96
C SER A 551 -1.06 80.80 1.59
N LEU A 552 -1.98 81.77 1.59
CA LEU A 552 -2.40 82.53 0.41
C LEU A 552 -2.46 84.02 0.77
N LYS A 553 -1.87 84.86 -0.06
CA LYS A 553 -2.06 86.31 -0.04
C LYS A 553 -2.51 86.82 -1.40
N ILE A 554 -3.47 87.74 -1.42
CA ILE A 554 -3.94 88.43 -2.62
C ILE A 554 -3.72 89.92 -2.42
N ASN A 555 -2.90 90.55 -3.26
CA ASN A 555 -2.48 91.95 -3.12
C ASN A 555 -1.95 92.28 -1.72
N GLY A 556 -1.21 91.34 -1.11
CA GLY A 556 -0.65 91.44 0.23
C GLY A 556 -1.60 91.10 1.38
N LEU A 557 -2.90 90.93 1.12
CA LEU A 557 -3.90 90.56 2.13
C LEU A 557 -3.95 89.03 2.29
N ALA A 558 -3.79 88.54 3.52
CA ALA A 558 -3.87 87.12 3.82
C ALA A 558 -5.31 86.60 3.66
N VAL A 559 -5.43 85.43 3.04
CA VAL A 559 -6.70 84.71 2.87
C VAL A 559 -6.58 83.38 3.63
N THR A 560 -7.54 83.09 4.50
CA THR A 560 -7.60 81.81 5.19
C THR A 560 -7.99 80.71 4.20
N VAL A 561 -7.17 79.66 4.12
CA VAL A 561 -7.41 78.51 3.25
C VAL A 561 -7.66 77.30 4.12
N GLY A 562 -8.84 76.68 3.96
CA GLY A 562 -9.16 75.39 4.57
C GLY A 562 -8.81 74.23 3.64
N SER A 563 -9.32 73.04 3.92
CA SER A 563 -9.22 71.87 3.05
C SER A 563 -10.35 71.77 2.02
N ALA A 564 -11.44 72.53 2.20
CA ALA A 564 -12.58 72.53 1.29
C ALA A 564 -12.26 73.28 -0.02
N PRO A 565 -12.89 72.89 -1.14
CA PRO A 565 -12.83 73.65 -2.38
C PRO A 565 -13.27 75.10 -2.18
N LEU A 566 -12.48 76.05 -2.66
CA LEU A 566 -12.78 77.49 -2.57
C LEU A 566 -12.57 78.17 -3.92
N THR A 567 -13.57 78.94 -4.37
CA THR A 567 -13.43 79.78 -5.57
C THR A 567 -13.46 81.24 -5.18
N ILE A 568 -12.40 81.96 -5.53
CA ILE A 568 -12.24 83.40 -5.27
C ILE A 568 -12.36 84.12 -6.62
N PRO A 569 -13.38 84.97 -6.82
CA PRO A 569 -13.48 85.79 -8.02
C PRO A 569 -12.40 86.86 -8.00
N LEU A 570 -11.75 87.06 -9.14
CA LEU A 570 -10.69 88.03 -9.36
C LEU A 570 -11.05 88.90 -10.57
N VAL A 571 -10.45 90.08 -10.65
CA VAL A 571 -10.62 90.97 -11.81
C VAL A 571 -10.17 90.35 -13.13
N ILE A 572 -9.30 89.34 -13.08
CA ILE A 572 -8.77 88.61 -14.25
C ILE A 572 -9.44 87.25 -14.50
N GLY A 573 -10.36 86.80 -13.63
CA GLY A 573 -10.93 85.46 -13.71
C GLY A 573 -11.29 84.87 -12.34
N SER A 574 -10.99 83.59 -12.13
CA SER A 574 -11.29 82.89 -10.87
C SER A 574 -10.10 82.07 -10.38
N LEU A 575 -9.72 82.28 -9.12
CA LEU A 575 -8.75 81.44 -8.40
C LEU A 575 -9.50 80.35 -7.65
N LYS A 576 -9.24 79.10 -8.01
CA LYS A 576 -9.82 77.90 -7.42
C LYS A 576 -8.75 77.22 -6.57
N LEU A 577 -9.10 76.86 -5.34
CA LEU A 577 -8.24 76.17 -4.39
C LEU A 577 -8.85 74.82 -4.03
N ASN A 578 -8.01 73.82 -3.75
CA ASN A 578 -8.39 72.47 -3.35
C ASN A 578 -9.44 71.84 -4.29
N GLY A 579 -9.28 72.02 -5.60
CA GLY A 579 -10.19 71.46 -6.59
C GLY A 579 -10.02 69.95 -6.70
N GLN A 580 -11.10 69.20 -6.59
CA GLN A 580 -11.11 67.76 -6.81
C GLN A 580 -12.16 67.40 -7.86
N THR A 581 -11.78 66.51 -8.77
CA THR A 581 -12.67 65.91 -9.76
C THR A 581 -12.53 64.41 -9.68
N VAL A 582 -13.65 63.70 -9.54
CA VAL A 582 -13.71 62.24 -9.61
C VAL A 582 -14.70 61.88 -10.72
N VAL A 583 -14.17 61.46 -11.87
CA VAL A 583 -14.98 61.16 -13.06
C VAL A 583 -14.38 59.94 -13.76
N ASN A 584 -15.22 58.94 -14.07
CA ASN A 584 -14.84 57.74 -14.82
C ASN A 584 -13.61 56.99 -14.25
N GLY A 585 -13.54 56.79 -12.93
CA GLY A 585 -12.39 56.07 -12.32
C GLY A 585 -11.16 56.94 -12.05
N VAL A 586 -11.12 58.16 -12.57
CA VAL A 586 -10.01 59.09 -12.40
C VAL A 586 -10.28 60.03 -11.23
N VAL A 587 -9.37 60.11 -10.26
CA VAL A 587 -9.30 61.23 -9.31
C VAL A 587 -8.21 62.20 -9.75
N LYS A 588 -8.61 63.46 -9.90
CA LYS A 588 -7.74 64.57 -10.22
C LYS A 588 -7.86 65.63 -9.13
N GLN A 589 -6.74 65.88 -8.46
CA GLN A 589 -6.62 66.82 -7.37
C GLN A 589 -5.73 67.99 -7.79
N GLN A 590 -6.24 69.21 -7.67
CA GLN A 590 -5.53 70.44 -7.97
C GLN A 590 -5.48 71.29 -6.71
N ALA A 591 -4.28 71.58 -6.21
CA ALA A 591 -4.14 72.50 -5.09
C ALA A 591 -4.58 73.90 -5.52
N VAL A 592 -4.12 74.37 -6.68
CA VAL A 592 -4.48 75.69 -7.20
C VAL A 592 -4.74 75.65 -8.70
N ALA A 593 -5.86 76.22 -9.13
CA ALA A 593 -6.14 76.52 -10.52
C ALA A 593 -6.56 77.99 -10.68
N LEU A 594 -5.94 78.72 -11.60
CA LEU A 594 -6.32 80.07 -11.96
C LEU A 594 -6.84 80.06 -13.40
N ASP A 595 -8.16 80.21 -13.53
CA ASP A 595 -8.84 80.30 -14.81
C ASP A 595 -9.02 81.78 -15.14
N THR A 596 -8.39 82.24 -16.21
CA THR A 596 -8.52 83.61 -16.73
C THR A 596 -9.03 83.59 -18.16
N ALA A 597 -9.40 84.75 -18.72
CA ALA A 597 -9.75 84.86 -20.13
C ALA A 597 -8.58 84.52 -21.08
N LEU A 598 -7.34 84.58 -20.62
CA LEU A 598 -6.13 84.46 -21.45
C LEU A 598 -5.35 83.16 -21.22
N ALA A 599 -5.52 82.53 -20.06
CA ALA A 599 -4.70 81.41 -19.63
C ALA A 599 -5.42 80.57 -18.57
N LYS A 600 -5.15 79.26 -18.62
CA LYS A 600 -5.38 78.34 -17.53
C LYS A 600 -4.04 78.00 -16.89
N ILE A 601 -3.94 78.25 -15.59
CA ILE A 601 -2.75 77.95 -14.79
C ILE A 601 -3.16 76.90 -13.77
N VAL A 602 -2.43 75.79 -13.70
CA VAL A 602 -2.61 74.77 -12.67
C VAL A 602 -1.31 74.56 -11.94
N LEU A 603 -1.35 74.63 -10.61
CA LEU A 603 -0.20 74.47 -9.73
C LEU A 603 -0.51 73.35 -8.74
N ALA A 604 0.43 72.41 -8.63
CA ALA A 604 0.31 71.17 -7.89
C ALA A 604 -0.98 70.41 -8.28
N GLU A 605 -0.89 69.65 -9.35
CA GLU A 605 -1.89 68.71 -9.82
C GLU A 605 -1.41 67.28 -9.59
N SER A 606 -2.24 66.44 -9.00
CA SER A 606 -2.00 65.01 -8.86
C SER A 606 -3.20 64.25 -9.44
N GLN A 607 -2.92 63.17 -10.15
CA GLN A 607 -3.92 62.29 -10.73
C GLN A 607 -3.62 60.85 -10.36
N ALA A 608 -4.66 60.08 -10.02
CA ALA A 608 -4.61 58.63 -9.90
C ALA A 608 -5.87 58.03 -10.53
N ASP A 609 -5.73 56.86 -11.15
CA ASP A 609 -6.78 56.19 -11.91
C ASP A 609 -6.56 54.66 -11.90
N VAL A 610 -7.59 53.93 -12.27
CA VAL A 610 -7.58 52.50 -12.56
C VAL A 610 -8.13 52.27 -13.96
N HIS A 611 -7.42 51.51 -14.78
CA HIS A 611 -7.89 51.17 -16.12
C HIS A 611 -7.67 49.70 -16.43
N GLY A 612 -8.53 49.19 -17.30
CA GLY A 612 -8.41 47.85 -17.85
C GLY A 612 -7.19 47.71 -18.75
N THR A 613 -6.70 46.49 -18.91
CA THR A 613 -5.64 46.18 -19.86
C THR A 613 -6.21 46.05 -21.29
N ASN A 614 -5.33 45.82 -22.28
CA ASN A 614 -5.80 45.50 -23.64
C ASN A 614 -6.59 44.18 -23.67
N ALA A 615 -6.25 43.22 -22.80
CA ALA A 615 -6.97 41.96 -22.66
C ALA A 615 -8.32 42.16 -21.96
N HIS A 616 -8.36 43.04 -20.95
CA HIS A 616 -9.54 43.31 -20.14
C HIS A 616 -9.84 44.80 -20.06
N PRO A 617 -10.49 45.40 -21.09
CA PRO A 617 -10.73 46.84 -21.14
C PRO A 617 -11.59 47.40 -20.00
N ALA A 618 -12.30 46.53 -19.27
CA ALA A 618 -13.15 46.87 -18.13
C ALA A 618 -12.55 46.45 -16.77
N GLY A 619 -11.34 45.87 -16.75
CA GLY A 619 -10.72 45.40 -15.52
C GLY A 619 -10.15 46.51 -14.64
N ASN A 620 -9.78 46.16 -13.41
CA ASN A 620 -9.19 47.05 -12.42
C ASN A 620 -8.15 46.33 -11.55
N PRO A 621 -7.03 46.97 -11.19
CA PRO A 621 -5.91 46.33 -10.49
C PRO A 621 -6.21 45.79 -9.08
N CYS A 622 -7.44 45.92 -8.57
CA CYS A 622 -7.87 45.33 -7.31
C CYS A 622 -8.60 44.00 -7.48
N ARG A 623 -8.81 43.51 -8.70
CA ARG A 623 -9.42 42.21 -8.96
C ARG A 623 -8.41 41.23 -9.55
N ARG A 624 -8.65 39.96 -9.20
CA ARG A 624 -8.26 38.82 -10.02
C ARG A 624 -9.40 38.68 -10.99
#